data_AF-A0A928Y098-F1
#
_entry.id   AF-A0A928Y098-F1
#
_cell.length_a   1.000
_cell.length_b   1.000
_cell.length_c   1.000
_cell.angle_alpha   90.00
_cell.angle_beta   90.00
_cell.angle_gamma   90.00
#
_symmetry.space_group_name_H-M   'P 1'
#
loop_
_entity.id
_entity.type
_entity.pdbx_description
1 polymer ?
#
loop_
_entity_poly.entity_id
_entity_poly.type
_entity_poly.pdbx_seq_one_letter_code
_entity_poly.pdbx_strand_id
1 'polypeptide(L)'
;MKRTTISWPEEIAEAVEREARRRRVSVSSIVREIVDERLGVTVRRPREIPFAGVGASGEPPHAAALDDFLAKHWADDLDRDRG
;
A
#
# COMPACT_ATOMS: atom_id res chain seq x y z
N MET A 1 23.70 8.30 -11.30
CA MET A 1 22.67 8.03 -12.32
C MET A 1 23.35 8.04 -13.69
N LYS A 2 23.16 7.02 -14.53
CA LYS A 2 23.69 6.98 -15.91
C LYS A 2 22.56 7.34 -16.88
N ARG A 3 22.82 8.20 -17.87
CA ARG A 3 21.84 8.55 -18.91
C ARG A 3 21.98 7.57 -20.08
N THR A 4 20.87 6.96 -20.48
CA THR A 4 20.78 6.08 -21.64
C THR A 4 19.66 6.60 -22.54
N THR A 5 19.93 6.76 -23.83
CA THR A 5 18.93 7.10 -24.85
C THR A 5 18.56 5.81 -25.59
N ILE A 6 17.27 5.52 -25.68
CA ILE A 6 16.72 4.35 -26.37
C ILE A 6 15.57 4.79 -27.27
N SER A 7 15.40 4.10 -28.39
CA SER A 7 14.24 4.29 -29.27
C SER A 7 13.13 3.33 -28.85
N TRP A 8 11.90 3.82 -28.81
CA TRP A 8 10.70 3.03 -28.50
C TRP A 8 9.69 3.09 -29.64
N PRO A 9 8.82 2.07 -29.77
CA PRO A 9 7.59 2.23 -30.52
C PRO A 9 6.74 3.37 -29.94
N GLU A 10 6.08 4.13 -30.81
CA GLU A 10 5.33 5.34 -30.46
C GLU A 10 4.25 5.03 -29.42
N GLU A 11 3.54 3.92 -29.60
CA GLU A 11 2.46 3.48 -28.72
C GLU A 11 2.94 3.22 -27.28
N ILE A 12 4.20 2.80 -27.11
CA ILE A 12 4.80 2.58 -25.79
C ILE A 12 5.20 3.91 -25.17
N ALA A 13 5.79 4.82 -25.95
CA ALA A 13 6.14 6.15 -25.48
C ALA A 13 4.89 6.91 -24.98
N GLU A 14 3.82 6.93 -25.78
CA GLU A 14 2.55 7.54 -25.40
C GLU A 14 1.94 6.92 -24.13
N ALA A 15 2.00 5.59 -24.00
CA ALA A 15 1.47 4.90 -22.83
C ALA A 15 2.22 5.30 -21.54
N VAL A 16 3.54 5.36 -21.59
CA VAL A 16 4.36 5.76 -20.44
C VAL A 16 4.16 7.22 -20.09
N GLU A 17 4.08 8.12 -21.07
CA GLU A 17 3.80 9.53 -20.85
C GLU A 17 2.42 9.76 -20.22
N ARG A 18 1.40 9.03 -20.69
CA ARG A 18 0.06 9.08 -20.13
C ARG A 18 0.04 8.65 -18.66
N GLU A 19 0.76 7.58 -18.32
CA GLU A 19 0.83 7.11 -16.94
C GLU A 19 1.62 8.07 -16.04
N ALA A 20 2.72 8.65 -16.54
CA ALA A 20 3.47 9.68 -15.83
C ALA A 20 2.59 10.89 -15.52
N ARG A 21 1.78 11.34 -16.48
CA ARG A 21 0.81 12.43 -16.30
C ARG A 21 -0.28 12.07 -15.29
N ARG A 22 -0.84 10.85 -15.37
CA ARG A 22 -1.87 10.35 -14.44
C ARG A 22 -1.37 10.31 -13.00
N ARG A 23 -0.13 9.85 -12.77
CA ARG A 23 0.50 9.78 -11.44
C ARG A 23 1.16 11.09 -11.00
N ARG A 24 1.20 12.12 -11.86
CA ARG A 24 1.90 13.40 -11.64
C ARG A 24 3.38 13.21 -11.28
N VAL A 25 4.06 12.27 -11.93
CA VAL A 25 5.50 12.00 -11.76
C VAL A 25 6.22 12.08 -13.11
N SER A 26 7.55 12.03 -13.09
CA SER A 26 8.34 12.04 -14.33
C SER A 26 8.30 10.69 -15.05
N VAL A 27 8.43 10.71 -16.39
CA VAL A 27 8.60 9.49 -17.22
C VAL A 27 9.75 8.63 -16.68
N SER A 28 10.89 9.24 -16.38
CA SER A 28 12.04 8.54 -15.79
C SER A 28 11.74 7.84 -14.46
N SER A 29 10.77 8.33 -13.68
CA SER A 29 10.33 7.68 -12.44
C SER A 29 9.55 6.41 -12.73
N ILE A 30 8.60 6.48 -13.67
CA ILE A 30 7.80 5.32 -14.11
C ILE A 30 8.70 4.22 -14.67
N VAL A 31 9.63 4.61 -15.56
CA VAL A 31 10.55 3.66 -16.20
C VAL A 31 11.45 3.01 -15.16
N ARG A 32 11.95 3.78 -14.19
CA ARG A 32 12.77 3.23 -13.10
C ARG A 32 11.98 2.24 -12.26
N GLU A 33 10.76 2.56 -11.85
CA GLU A 33 9.89 1.65 -11.08
C GLU A 33 9.68 0.31 -11.79
N ILE A 34 9.33 0.35 -13.08
CA ILE A 34 9.11 -0.85 -13.90
C ILE A 34 10.39 -1.67 -14.07
N VAL A 35 11.52 -1.01 -14.36
CA VAL A 35 12.81 -1.69 -14.53
C VAL A 35 13.28 -2.31 -13.22
N ASP A 36 13.10 -1.60 -12.10
CA ASP A 36 13.45 -2.08 -10.77
C ASP A 36 12.60 -3.29 -10.37
N GLU A 37 11.29 -3.26 -10.62
CA GLU A 37 10.37 -4.38 -10.38
C GLU A 37 10.76 -5.60 -11.25
N ARG A 38 11.00 -5.37 -12.54
CA ARG A 38 11.24 -6.46 -13.49
C ARG A 38 12.60 -7.13 -13.32
N LEU A 39 13.63 -6.34 -12.97
CA LEU A 39 15.01 -6.81 -12.79
C LEU A 39 15.32 -7.15 -11.32
N GLY A 40 14.45 -6.82 -10.37
CA GLY A 40 14.67 -7.08 -8.95
C GLY A 40 15.86 -6.32 -8.36
N VAL A 41 16.29 -5.23 -8.99
CA VAL A 41 17.53 -4.49 -8.63
C VAL A 41 17.36 -3.72 -7.32
N THR A 42 16.13 -3.35 -6.98
CA THR A 42 15.85 -2.58 -5.77
C THR A 42 15.41 -3.50 -4.65
N VAL A 43 16.36 -3.83 -3.75
CA VAL A 43 16.10 -4.40 -2.41
C VAL A 43 15.48 -3.35 -1.46
N ARG A 44 14.58 -2.51 -1.98
CA ARG A 44 13.79 -1.54 -1.22
C ARG A 44 12.34 -1.60 -1.69
N ARG A 45 11.67 -2.73 -1.46
CA ARG A 45 10.25 -2.63 -1.13
C ARG A 45 10.17 -1.70 0.10
N PRO A 46 9.32 -0.67 0.13
CA PRO A 46 8.87 -0.12 1.40
C PRO A 46 8.43 -1.33 2.23
N ARG A 47 8.98 -1.49 3.43
CA ARG A 47 8.55 -2.57 4.33
C ARG A 47 7.03 -2.49 4.41
N GLU A 48 6.31 -3.53 4.00
CA GLU A 48 4.88 -3.62 4.27
C GLU A 48 4.74 -3.50 5.78
N ILE A 49 4.16 -2.38 6.21
CA ILE A 49 3.84 -2.17 7.61
C ILE A 49 2.47 -2.86 7.78
N PRO A 50 2.38 -4.01 8.47
CA PRO A 50 1.14 -4.80 8.52
C PRO A 50 0.00 -4.07 9.26
N PHE A 51 0.27 -2.90 9.84
CA PHE A 51 -0.68 -2.09 10.59
C PHE A 51 -1.10 -0.78 9.90
N ALA A 52 -0.67 -0.53 8.65
CA ALA A 52 -1.23 0.55 7.85
C ALA A 52 -2.67 0.19 7.41
N GLY A 53 -3.63 0.33 8.32
CA GLY A 53 -5.04 -0.04 8.12
C GLY A 53 -5.79 -0.55 9.35
N VAL A 54 -5.15 -0.74 10.51
CA VAL A 54 -5.76 -1.33 11.73
C VAL A 54 -6.87 -0.46 12.36
N GLY A 55 -7.17 0.72 11.81
CA GLY A 55 -8.26 1.59 12.28
C GLY A 55 -9.33 1.91 11.23
N ALA A 56 -9.29 1.32 10.04
CA ALA A 56 -10.23 1.65 8.97
C ALA A 56 -11.30 0.55 8.80
N SER A 57 -12.04 0.23 9.86
CA SER A 57 -13.21 -0.67 9.78
C SER A 57 -14.44 0.00 9.17
N GLY A 58 -14.39 1.30 8.88
CA GLY A 58 -15.53 2.06 8.35
C GLY A 58 -16.64 2.31 9.38
N GLU A 59 -16.49 1.84 10.61
CA GLU A 59 -17.37 2.11 11.73
C GLU A 59 -16.70 3.09 12.71
N PRO A 60 -17.43 4.07 13.26
CA PRO A 60 -16.86 5.01 14.21
C PRO A 60 -16.36 4.26 15.46
N PRO A 61 -15.10 4.47 15.90
CA PRO A 61 -14.60 3.82 17.10
C PRO A 61 -15.20 4.51 18.33
N HIS A 62 -16.31 3.98 18.85
CA HIS A 62 -16.80 4.39 20.15
C HIS A 62 -16.09 3.56 21.22
N ALA A 63 -14.93 4.06 21.69
CA ALA A 63 -14.23 3.49 22.84
C ALA A 63 -15.13 3.32 24.08
N ALA A 64 -16.22 4.10 24.16
CA ALA A 64 -17.23 4.01 25.20
C ALA A 64 -18.12 2.76 25.12
N ALA A 65 -18.19 2.07 23.98
CA ALA A 65 -19.03 0.87 23.76
C ALA A 65 -18.20 -0.43 23.75
N LEU A 66 -16.92 -0.35 24.11
CA LEU A 66 -16.01 -1.50 24.08
C LEU A 66 -16.45 -2.59 25.07
N ASP A 67 -16.87 -2.19 26.27
CA ASP A 67 -17.31 -3.13 27.30
C ASP A 67 -18.56 -3.90 26.88
N ASP A 68 -19.54 -3.22 26.28
CA ASP A 68 -20.76 -3.85 25.75
C ASP A 68 -20.46 -4.79 24.57
N PHE A 69 -19.53 -4.41 23.70
CA PHE A 69 -19.09 -5.25 22.58
C PHE A 69 -18.39 -6.53 23.06
N LEU A 70 -17.47 -6.40 24.02
CA LEU A 70 -16.76 -7.54 24.60
C LEU A 70 -17.72 -8.45 25.37
N ALA A 71 -18.65 -7.89 26.15
CA ALA A 71 -19.67 -8.66 26.85
C ALA A 71 -20.58 -9.43 25.88
N LYS A 72 -20.88 -8.89 24.70
CA LYS A 72 -21.77 -9.54 23.74
C LYS A 72 -21.08 -10.63 22.91
N HIS A 73 -19.81 -10.45 22.59
CA HIS A 73 -19.12 -11.30 21.62
C HIS A 73 -18.06 -12.22 22.23
N TRP A 74 -17.59 -11.92 23.45
CA TRP A 74 -16.44 -12.56 24.09
C TRP A 74 -16.72 -12.88 25.58
N ALA A 75 -18.00 -13.02 25.96
CA ALA A 75 -18.44 -13.27 27.34
C ALA A 75 -17.71 -14.45 28.01
N ASP A 76 -17.60 -15.58 27.30
CA ASP A 76 -17.04 -16.82 27.84
C ASP A 76 -15.53 -16.70 28.15
N ASP A 77 -14.80 -15.86 27.41
CA ASP A 77 -13.37 -15.62 27.63
C ASP A 77 -13.13 -14.61 28.75
N LEU A 78 -14.04 -13.64 28.94
CA LEU A 78 -14.00 -12.70 30.08
C LEU A 78 -14.26 -13.39 31.43
N ASP A 79 -15.20 -14.34 31.47
CA ASP A 79 -15.50 -15.09 32.70
C ASP A 79 -14.35 -16.02 33.11
N ARG A 80 -13.57 -16.53 32.14
CA ARG A 80 -12.38 -17.35 32.41
C ARG A 80 -11.24 -16.55 33.05
N ASP A 81 -11.08 -15.28 32.69
CA ASP A 81 -9.96 -14.44 33.14
C ASP A 81 -10.22 -13.77 34.51
N ARG A 82 -11.47 -13.82 35.00
CA ARG A 82 -11.88 -13.26 36.31
C ARG A 82 -11.87 -14.28 37.46
N GLY A 83 -11.59 -15.55 37.19
CA GLY A 83 -11.47 -16.64 38.18
C GLY A 83 -10.03 -16.97 38.53
#